data_AF-A0A352S312-F1
#
_entry.id   AF-A0A352S312-F1
#
_cell.length_a   1.000
_cell.length_b   1.000
_cell.length_c   1.000
_cell.angle_alpha   90.00
_cell.angle_beta   90.00
_cell.angle_gamma   90.00
#
_symmetry.space_group_name_H-M   'P 1'
#
loop_
_entity.id
_entity.type
_entity.pdbx_description
1 polymer ?
#
loop_
_entity_poly.entity_id
_entity_poly.type
_entity_poly.pdbx_seq_one_letter_code
_entity_poly.pdbx_strand_id
1 'polypeptide(L)'
;MTSNPVIRLHANDNVLIARGDLTLGQHLPDLDLRVRAQVPAGHKIAARAIARGEQVRKYDTVIGVADRDIGPGDHVHSHNLRLVDFYRDPSFCSDVRPIDYVPEAERATFMGYVRPDGRVGTRNFIGILSSVNCSATVIKHIAAHFTPERLAAYPNV
;
A
#
# COMPACT_ATOMS: atom_id res chain seq x y z
N MET A 1 -21.92 -10.09 8.87
CA MET A 1 -21.47 -9.72 7.51
C MET A 1 -20.49 -10.77 7.06
N THR A 2 -20.85 -11.62 6.11
CA THR A 2 -19.95 -12.63 5.54
C THR A 2 -18.85 -11.90 4.79
N SER A 3 -17.66 -11.84 5.38
CA SER A 3 -16.51 -11.20 4.75
C SER A 3 -16.15 -11.96 3.48
N ASN A 4 -16.20 -11.30 2.32
CA ASN A 4 -15.74 -11.89 1.07
C ASN A 4 -14.29 -12.39 1.27
N PRO A 5 -14.01 -13.70 1.10
CA PRO A 5 -12.71 -14.29 1.43
C PRO A 5 -11.63 -13.98 0.39
N VAL A 6 -12.01 -13.32 -0.71
CA VAL A 6 -11.10 -12.86 -1.75
C VAL A 6 -11.32 -11.38 -2.05
N ILE A 7 -10.35 -10.76 -2.72
CA ILE A 7 -10.47 -9.42 -3.27
C ILE A 7 -9.95 -9.38 -4.70
N ARG A 8 -10.71 -8.73 -5.57
CA ARG A 8 -10.26 -8.29 -6.90
C ARG A 8 -9.83 -6.83 -6.78
N LEU A 9 -8.59 -6.52 -7.13
CA LEU A 9 -8.01 -5.18 -6.93
C LEU A 9 -8.38 -4.23 -8.08
N HIS A 10 -8.50 -4.76 -9.29
CA HIS A 10 -8.99 -4.05 -10.46
C HIS A 10 -9.92 -4.91 -11.31
N ALA A 11 -10.88 -4.30 -12.02
CA ALA A 11 -11.85 -5.03 -12.84
C ALA A 11 -11.17 -5.93 -13.90
N ASN A 12 -10.06 -5.44 -14.48
CA ASN A 12 -9.27 -6.14 -15.50
C ASN A 12 -8.35 -7.23 -14.96
N ASP A 13 -8.27 -7.42 -13.64
CA ASP A 13 -7.45 -8.48 -13.06
C ASP A 13 -8.02 -9.86 -13.43
N ASN A 14 -7.16 -10.78 -13.81
CA ASN A 14 -7.54 -12.18 -14.02
C ASN A 14 -7.13 -13.10 -12.85
N VAL A 15 -6.68 -12.50 -11.75
CA VAL A 15 -6.44 -13.16 -10.46
C VAL A 15 -7.18 -12.46 -9.33
N LEU A 16 -7.38 -13.19 -8.24
CA LEU A 16 -7.98 -12.72 -7.00
C LEU A 16 -6.99 -12.95 -5.86
N ILE A 17 -7.00 -12.09 -4.85
CA ILE A 17 -6.14 -12.21 -3.66
C ILE A 17 -6.95 -12.80 -2.51
N ALA A 18 -6.42 -13.84 -1.87
CA ALA A 18 -7.00 -14.42 -0.67
C ALA A 18 -6.88 -13.44 0.52
N ARG A 19 -7.99 -13.11 1.17
CA ARG A 19 -8.04 -12.25 2.39
C ARG A 19 -7.86 -13.04 3.68
N GLY A 20 -7.91 -14.37 3.59
CA GLY A 20 -7.62 -15.35 4.63
C GLY A 20 -7.27 -16.67 3.96
N ASP A 21 -7.03 -17.71 4.74
CA ASP A 21 -6.74 -19.04 4.19
C ASP A 21 -7.96 -19.60 3.45
N LEU A 22 -7.73 -20.14 2.26
CA LEU A 22 -8.75 -20.81 1.44
C LEU A 22 -8.49 -22.30 1.42
N THR A 23 -9.57 -23.08 1.54
CA THR A 23 -9.50 -24.53 1.55
C THR A 23 -9.80 -25.13 0.17
N LEU A 24 -9.20 -26.29 -0.11
CA LEU A 24 -9.50 -27.06 -1.32
C LEU A 24 -11.01 -27.37 -1.39
N GLY A 25 -11.63 -27.05 -2.53
CA GLY A 25 -13.05 -27.28 -2.79
C GLY A 25 -13.97 -26.20 -2.21
N GLN A 26 -13.43 -25.21 -1.50
CA GLN A 26 -14.21 -24.08 -0.98
C GLN A 26 -14.93 -23.38 -2.14
N HIS A 27 -16.23 -23.17 -1.96
CA HIS A 27 -17.07 -22.44 -2.90
C HIS A 27 -17.08 -20.95 -2.59
N LEU A 28 -16.88 -20.13 -3.62
CA LEU A 28 -16.95 -18.67 -3.60
C LEU A 28 -18.21 -18.25 -4.37
N PRO A 29 -19.38 -18.16 -3.69
CA PRO A 29 -20.68 -18.04 -4.36
C PRO A 29 -20.81 -16.76 -5.20
N ASP A 30 -20.28 -15.64 -4.73
CA ASP A 30 -20.33 -14.36 -5.46
C ASP A 30 -19.59 -14.38 -6.81
N LEU A 31 -18.74 -15.39 -7.02
CA LEU A 31 -17.91 -15.55 -8.21
C LEU A 31 -18.23 -16.84 -8.98
N ASP A 32 -19.18 -17.64 -8.49
CA ASP A 32 -19.47 -19.00 -8.99
C ASP A 32 -18.19 -19.83 -9.22
N LEU A 33 -17.29 -19.79 -8.23
CA LEU A 33 -15.94 -20.34 -8.35
C LEU A 33 -15.62 -21.32 -7.22
N ARG A 34 -14.89 -22.39 -7.53
CA ARG A 34 -14.37 -23.34 -6.53
C ARG A 34 -12.85 -23.27 -6.45
N VAL A 35 -12.32 -23.15 -5.25
CA VAL A 35 -10.88 -23.15 -5.00
C VAL A 35 -10.31 -24.55 -5.25
N ARG A 36 -9.22 -24.64 -6.01
CA ARG A 36 -8.65 -25.93 -6.47
C ARG A 36 -7.39 -26.36 -5.73
N ALA A 37 -7.02 -25.65 -4.66
CA ALA A 37 -5.89 -25.97 -3.79
C ALA A 37 -6.12 -25.41 -2.38
N GLN A 38 -5.24 -25.77 -1.44
CA GLN A 38 -5.06 -24.99 -0.21
C GLN A 38 -4.28 -23.72 -0.57
N VAL A 39 -4.81 -22.55 -0.20
CA VAL A 39 -4.23 -21.25 -0.59
C VAL A 39 -4.11 -20.36 0.64
N PRO A 40 -2.88 -20.02 1.08
CA PRO A 40 -2.69 -19.14 2.23
C PRO A 40 -3.22 -17.72 2.00
N ALA A 41 -3.51 -17.00 3.08
CA ALA A 41 -3.79 -15.57 3.03
C ALA A 41 -2.73 -14.79 2.23
N GLY A 42 -3.16 -13.82 1.42
CA GLY A 42 -2.29 -13.01 0.56
C GLY A 42 -1.85 -13.66 -0.75
N HIS A 43 -2.07 -14.97 -0.93
CA HIS A 43 -1.79 -15.66 -2.19
C HIS A 43 -2.88 -15.41 -3.23
N LYS A 44 -2.60 -15.82 -4.48
CA LYS A 44 -3.48 -15.58 -5.64
C LYS A 44 -4.23 -16.84 -6.03
N ILE A 45 -5.49 -16.69 -6.44
CA ILE A 45 -6.19 -17.69 -7.23
C ILE A 45 -6.57 -17.12 -8.60
N ALA A 46 -6.67 -17.96 -9.62
CA ALA A 46 -7.12 -17.53 -10.94
C ALA A 46 -8.62 -17.21 -10.91
N ALA A 47 -9.01 -16.07 -11.45
CA ALA A 47 -10.41 -15.64 -11.51
C ALA A 47 -11.18 -16.23 -12.70
N ARG A 48 -10.43 -16.72 -13.69
CA ARG A 48 -10.91 -17.38 -14.92
C ARG A 48 -9.83 -18.35 -15.40
N ALA A 49 -10.11 -19.09 -16.47
CA ALA A 49 -9.06 -19.82 -17.17
C ALA A 49 -8.02 -18.85 -17.72
N ILE A 50 -6.73 -19.18 -17.57
CA ILE A 50 -5.59 -18.44 -18.10
C ILE A 50 -4.73 -19.45 -18.87
N ALA A 51 -4.63 -19.30 -20.19
CA ALA A 51 -3.89 -20.23 -21.03
C ALA A 51 -2.38 -20.07 -20.82
N ARG A 52 -1.60 -21.12 -21.09
CA ARG A 52 -0.13 -21.03 -21.10
C ARG A 52 0.34 -19.87 -21.99
N GLY A 53 1.26 -19.07 -21.46
CA GLY A 53 1.81 -17.89 -22.12
C GLY A 53 0.91 -16.64 -22.04
N GLU A 54 -0.33 -16.77 -21.57
CA GLU A 54 -1.22 -15.64 -21.38
C GLU A 54 -0.77 -14.77 -20.19
N GLN A 55 -0.97 -13.46 -20.32
CA GLN A 55 -0.64 -12.48 -19.30
C GLN A 55 -1.46 -12.68 -18.03
N VAL A 56 -0.79 -12.68 -16.89
CA VAL A 56 -1.42 -12.62 -15.57
C VAL A 56 -1.42 -11.16 -15.11
N ARG A 57 -2.59 -10.63 -14.76
CA ARG A 57 -2.82 -9.22 -14.41
C ARG A 57 -3.27 -9.05 -12.97
N LYS A 58 -2.59 -8.17 -12.24
CA LYS A 58 -2.92 -7.73 -10.88
C LYS A 58 -2.73 -6.21 -10.81
N TYR A 59 -3.69 -5.47 -10.25
CA TYR A 59 -3.71 -4.00 -10.32
C TYR A 59 -3.72 -3.47 -11.76
N ASP A 60 -4.42 -4.16 -12.66
CA ASP A 60 -4.38 -3.96 -14.12
C ASP A 60 -2.98 -4.02 -14.76
N THR A 61 -1.99 -4.52 -14.02
CA THR A 61 -0.61 -4.57 -14.46
C THR A 61 -0.23 -6.01 -14.74
N VAL A 62 0.43 -6.25 -15.86
CA VAL A 62 0.98 -7.57 -16.19
C VAL A 62 2.11 -7.90 -15.22
N ILE A 63 1.91 -8.92 -14.39
CA ILE A 63 2.89 -9.38 -13.38
C ILE A 63 3.71 -10.58 -13.86
N GLY A 64 3.45 -11.07 -15.07
CA GLY A 64 4.08 -12.24 -15.66
C GLY A 64 3.13 -12.93 -16.62
N VAL A 65 3.48 -14.15 -17.02
CA VAL A 65 2.65 -15.02 -17.86
C VAL A 65 2.46 -16.39 -17.20
N ALA A 66 1.37 -17.06 -17.53
CA ALA A 66 1.14 -18.42 -17.07
C ALA A 66 2.17 -19.38 -17.69
N ASP A 67 2.84 -20.19 -16.87
CA ASP A 67 3.85 -21.15 -17.35
C ASP A 67 3.23 -22.43 -17.92
N ARG A 68 2.00 -22.69 -17.52
CA ARG A 68 1.10 -23.76 -17.96
C ARG A 68 -0.34 -23.24 -17.96
N ASP A 69 -1.29 -24.03 -18.46
CA ASP A 69 -2.70 -23.68 -18.32
C ASP A 69 -3.09 -23.62 -16.84
N ILE A 70 -3.82 -22.58 -16.45
CA ILE A 70 -4.32 -22.33 -15.10
C ILE A 70 -5.84 -22.27 -15.17
N GLY A 71 -6.52 -23.19 -14.48
CA GLY A 71 -7.97 -23.21 -14.39
C GLY A 71 -8.52 -22.20 -13.39
N PRO A 72 -9.81 -21.80 -13.49
CA PRO A 72 -10.45 -20.99 -12.46
C PRO A 72 -10.29 -21.62 -11.08
N GLY A 73 -9.89 -20.80 -10.09
CA GLY A 73 -9.68 -21.24 -8.71
C GLY A 73 -8.37 -21.95 -8.42
N ASP A 74 -7.51 -22.16 -9.42
CA ASP A 74 -6.16 -22.67 -9.21
C ASP A 74 -5.32 -21.64 -8.45
N HIS A 75 -4.44 -22.12 -7.58
CA HIS A 75 -3.45 -21.30 -6.89
C HIS A 75 -2.41 -20.77 -7.89
N VAL A 76 -2.30 -19.44 -8.03
CA VAL A 76 -1.32 -18.78 -8.90
C VAL A 76 -0.11 -18.33 -8.08
N HIS A 77 1.04 -18.95 -8.30
CA HIS A 77 2.27 -18.66 -7.58
C HIS A 77 3.50 -18.94 -8.46
N SER A 78 4.71 -18.81 -7.91
CA SER A 78 5.98 -19.02 -8.64
C SER A 78 6.09 -20.36 -9.39
N HIS A 79 5.33 -21.38 -9.00
CA HIS A 79 5.34 -22.69 -9.65
C HIS A 79 4.55 -22.75 -10.98
N ASN A 80 3.68 -21.76 -11.25
CA ASN A 80 2.88 -21.69 -12.48
C ASN A 80 2.80 -20.27 -13.09
N LEU A 81 3.49 -19.30 -12.51
CA LEU A 81 3.65 -17.94 -12.99
C LEU A 81 5.13 -17.70 -13.31
N ARG A 82 5.42 -17.31 -14.54
CA ARG A 82 6.77 -16.99 -14.99
C ARG A 82 6.90 -15.49 -15.20
N LEU A 83 7.96 -14.90 -14.64
CA LEU A 83 8.37 -13.54 -14.98
C LEU A 83 8.94 -13.56 -16.40
N VAL A 84 8.44 -12.65 -17.24
CA VAL A 84 8.93 -12.48 -18.60
C VAL A 84 9.29 -11.03 -18.81
N ASP A 85 10.36 -10.82 -19.56
CA ASP A 85 10.58 -9.54 -20.20
C ASP A 85 9.61 -9.46 -21.37
N PHE A 86 8.70 -8.49 -21.32
CA PHE A 86 7.76 -8.23 -22.40
C PHE A 86 7.92 -6.78 -22.82
N TYR A 87 7.69 -6.52 -24.12
CA TYR A 87 7.65 -5.16 -24.64
C TYR A 87 6.63 -4.35 -23.83
N ARG A 88 7.12 -3.37 -23.08
CA ARG A 88 6.29 -2.38 -22.41
C ARG A 88 6.12 -1.24 -23.40
N ASP A 89 4.88 -1.00 -23.79
CA ASP A 89 4.55 0.21 -24.53
C ASP A 89 5.12 1.42 -23.76
N PRO A 90 5.95 2.28 -24.39
CA PRO A 90 6.51 3.46 -23.75
C PRO A 90 5.47 4.55 -23.47
N SER A 91 4.18 4.29 -23.66
CA SER A 91 3.04 5.16 -23.31
C SER A 91 2.85 5.31 -21.78
N PHE A 92 3.90 5.76 -21.09
CA PHE A 92 3.84 6.06 -19.66
C PHE A 92 2.69 7.04 -19.37
N CYS A 93 1.94 6.75 -18.31
CA CYS A 93 0.81 7.56 -17.86
C CYS A 93 -0.34 7.69 -18.88
N SER A 94 -0.46 6.81 -19.89
CA SER A 94 -1.59 6.82 -20.85
C SER A 94 -2.95 6.69 -20.16
N ASP A 95 -2.99 5.92 -19.09
CA ASP A 95 -4.22 5.61 -18.34
C ASP A 95 -4.47 6.61 -17.20
N VAL A 96 -3.77 7.74 -17.20
CA VAL A 96 -3.97 8.80 -16.20
C VAL A 96 -5.42 9.27 -16.27
N ARG A 97 -6.07 9.25 -15.11
CA ARG A 97 -7.40 9.82 -14.93
C ARG A 97 -7.26 11.07 -14.07
N PRO A 98 -7.85 12.20 -14.46
CA PRO A 98 -7.96 13.35 -13.56
C PRO A 98 -8.54 12.90 -12.23
N ILE A 99 -7.91 13.34 -11.14
CA ILE A 99 -8.38 13.04 -9.80
C ILE A 99 -9.32 14.18 -9.41
N ASP A 100 -10.54 13.81 -9.02
CA ASP A 100 -11.45 14.73 -8.36
C ASP A 100 -10.93 14.96 -6.94
N TYR A 101 -10.26 16.10 -6.74
CA TYR A 101 -9.81 16.50 -5.42
C TYR A 101 -11.00 16.76 -4.52
N VAL A 102 -10.84 16.43 -3.23
CA VAL A 102 -11.82 16.82 -2.20
C VAL A 102 -12.05 18.34 -2.30
N PRO A 103 -13.31 18.79 -2.44
CA PRO A 103 -13.64 20.20 -2.50
C PRO A 103 -13.05 20.94 -1.31
N GLU A 104 -12.59 22.18 -1.51
CA GLU A 104 -11.89 22.93 -0.45
C GLU A 104 -12.70 23.03 0.85
N ALA A 105 -14.02 23.18 0.74
CA ALA A 105 -14.95 23.22 1.86
C ALA A 105 -15.04 21.90 2.66
N GLU A 106 -14.65 20.77 2.08
CA GLU A 106 -14.68 19.44 2.69
C GLU A 106 -13.30 18.96 3.13
N ARG A 107 -12.24 19.73 2.84
CA ARG A 107 -10.88 19.37 3.23
C ARG A 107 -10.75 19.42 4.74
N ALA A 108 -10.27 18.32 5.32
CA ALA A 108 -10.00 18.25 6.74
C ALA A 108 -8.96 19.31 7.15
N THR A 109 -9.27 20.05 8.21
CA THR A 109 -8.35 21.01 8.83
C THR A 109 -7.82 20.45 10.14
N PHE A 110 -6.65 20.92 10.57
CA PHE A 110 -6.12 20.62 11.90
C PHE A 110 -5.57 21.89 12.55
N MET A 111 -5.53 21.90 13.89
CA MET A 111 -4.92 22.99 14.65
C MET A 111 -3.40 22.87 14.57
N GLY A 112 -2.79 23.71 13.73
CA GLY A 112 -1.35 23.72 13.50
C GLY A 112 -0.66 24.99 13.97
N TYR A 113 0.67 24.93 14.12
CA TYR A 113 1.52 26.06 14.45
C TYR A 113 1.97 26.78 13.17
N VAL A 114 1.25 27.82 12.77
CA VAL A 114 1.54 28.61 11.56
C VAL A 114 2.82 29.43 11.76
N ARG A 115 3.74 29.36 10.79
CA ARG A 115 4.99 30.12 10.77
C ARG A 115 4.85 31.37 9.89
N PRO A 116 5.70 32.40 10.06
CA PRO A 116 5.62 33.62 9.25
C PRO A 116 5.74 33.40 7.74
N ASP A 117 6.36 32.31 7.30
CA ASP A 117 6.50 31.92 5.89
C ASP A 117 5.32 31.08 5.36
N GLY A 118 4.27 30.89 6.16
CA GLY A 118 3.07 30.13 5.80
C GLY A 118 3.18 28.62 6.00
N ARG A 119 4.36 28.07 6.36
CA ARG A 119 4.47 26.65 6.72
C ARG A 119 3.76 26.38 8.05
N VAL A 120 3.23 25.16 8.20
CA VAL A 120 2.45 24.76 9.39
C VAL A 120 3.11 23.58 10.07
N GLY A 121 3.48 23.74 11.35
CA GLY A 121 4.03 22.66 12.18
C GLY A 121 2.95 21.89 12.94
N THR A 122 3.17 20.59 13.16
CA THR A 122 2.29 19.73 13.99
C THR A 122 2.71 19.66 15.46
N ARG A 123 3.90 20.20 15.78
CA ARG A 123 4.49 20.29 17.12
C ARG A 123 5.20 21.64 17.27
N ASN A 124 5.35 22.10 18.51
CA ASN A 124 6.01 23.37 18.81
C ASN A 124 7.28 23.18 19.64
N PHE A 125 8.28 22.53 19.05
CA PHE A 125 9.55 22.28 19.74
C PHE A 125 10.55 23.41 19.60
N ILE A 126 11.42 23.54 20.61
CA ILE A 126 12.66 24.31 20.53
C ILE A 126 13.79 23.35 20.13
N GLY A 127 14.35 23.55 18.93
CA GLY A 127 15.51 22.79 18.46
C GLY A 127 16.81 23.47 18.86
N ILE A 128 17.72 22.74 19.52
CA ILE A 128 19.07 23.21 19.82
C ILE A 128 20.03 22.48 18.87
N LEU A 129 20.62 23.21 17.93
CA LEU A 129 21.42 22.66 16.83
C LEU A 129 22.89 23.04 17.00
N SER A 130 23.76 22.06 16.82
CA SER A 130 25.22 22.26 16.82
C SER A 130 25.66 22.63 15.40
N SER A 131 26.34 23.77 15.23
CA SER A 131 26.94 24.14 13.93
C SER A 131 28.28 23.46 13.67
N VAL A 132 28.97 23.01 14.73
CA VAL A 132 30.27 22.32 14.67
C VAL A 132 30.33 21.22 15.72
N ASN A 133 31.24 20.25 15.57
CA ASN A 133 31.36 19.14 16.51
C ASN A 133 31.70 19.60 17.94
N CYS A 134 32.51 20.65 18.07
CA CYS A 134 32.96 21.15 19.37
C CYS A 134 31.81 21.66 20.25
N SER A 135 30.69 22.10 19.68
CA SER A 135 29.52 22.57 20.43
C SER A 135 28.51 21.47 20.78
N ALA A 136 28.73 20.22 20.34
CA ALA A 136 27.79 19.13 20.53
C ALA A 136 27.56 18.79 22.01
N THR A 137 28.63 18.84 22.83
CA THR A 137 28.52 18.62 24.28
C THR A 137 27.75 19.74 24.95
N VAL A 138 28.00 20.99 24.55
CA VAL A 138 27.35 22.17 25.12
C VAL A 138 25.84 22.15 24.89
N ILE A 139 25.38 21.85 23.66
CA ILE A 139 23.95 21.82 23.36
C ILE A 139 23.20 20.75 24.15
N LYS A 140 23.84 19.62 24.47
CA LYS A 140 23.26 18.57 25.33
C LYS A 140 23.08 19.06 26.76
N HIS A 141 24.05 19.80 27.30
CA HIS A 141 23.92 20.41 28.62
C HIS A 141 22.84 21.49 28.65
N ILE A 142 22.70 22.30 27.58
CA ILE A 142 21.61 23.28 27.46
C ILE A 142 20.26 22.54 27.43
N ALA A 143 20.10 21.49 26.62
CA ALA A 143 18.87 20.70 26.60
C ALA A 143 18.54 20.09 27.96
N ALA A 144 19.53 19.50 28.64
CA ALA A 144 19.35 18.89 29.95
C ALA A 144 19.02 19.90 31.07
N HIS A 145 19.36 21.18 30.88
CA HIS A 145 18.97 22.25 31.79
C HIS A 145 17.46 22.49 31.79
N PHE A 146 16.77 22.26 30.67
CA PHE A 146 15.33 22.45 30.55
C PHE A 146 14.58 21.14 30.84
N THR A 147 14.53 20.77 32.12
CA THR A 147 13.78 19.61 32.62
C THR A 147 12.25 19.84 32.52
N PRO A 148 11.42 18.78 32.63
CA PRO A 148 9.96 18.92 32.63
C PRO A 148 9.43 19.94 33.64
N GLU A 149 10.01 20.02 34.83
CA GLU A 149 9.60 20.97 35.88
C GLU A 149 9.88 22.42 35.49
N ARG A 150 10.98 22.65 34.78
CA ARG A 150 11.36 24.00 34.30
C ARG A 150 10.56 24.40 33.06
N LEU A 151 10.19 23.44 32.24
CA LEU A 151 9.32 23.65 31.08
C LEU A 151 7.84 23.82 31.47
N ALA A 152 7.45 23.51 32.72
CA ALA A 152 6.08 23.68 33.20
C ALA A 152 5.56 25.13 33.06
N ALA A 153 6.44 26.14 33.09
CA ALA A 153 6.09 27.53 32.85
C ALA A 153 5.78 27.85 31.36
N TYR A 154 6.07 26.92 30.44
CA TYR A 154 5.91 27.05 29.00
C TYR A 154 5.04 25.91 28.44
N PRO A 155 3.75 25.84 28.81
CA PRO A 155 2.88 24.70 28.52
C PRO A 155 2.60 24.46 27.02
N ASN A 156 2.98 25.40 26.16
CA ASN A 156 2.77 25.34 24.70
C ASN A 156 4.03 24.91 23.93
N VAL A 157 5.09 24.47 24.63
CA VAL A 157 6.37 24.01 24.07
C VAL A 157 6.55 22.51 24.32
#